data_AF-A0AA97HF42-F1
#
_entry.id   AF-A0AA97HF42-F1
#
_cell.length_a   1.000
_cell.length_b   1.000
_cell.length_c   1.000
_cell.angle_alpha   90.00
_cell.angle_beta   90.00
_cell.angle_gamma   90.00
#
_symmetry.space_group_name_H-M   'P 1'
#
loop_
_entity.id
_entity.type
_entity.pdbx_description
1 polymer ?
#
loop_
_entity_poly.entity_id
_entity_poly.type
_entity_poly.pdbx_seq_one_letter_code
_entity_poly.pdbx_strand_id
1 'polypeptide(L)'
;MELDRDRARPAIEFTTQTKDVSVLGLDCDIWVSPFENEERPYISMRYGMKALLSRNVFYALAESLVQVETEKGTGMGIISAGKSYLLMQDE
;
A
#
# COMPACT_ATOMS: atom_id res chain seq x y z
N MET A 1 -10.68 16.54 -24.59
CA MET A 1 -11.04 16.06 -23.24
C MET A 1 -11.48 14.63 -23.41
N GLU A 2 -10.54 13.71 -23.33
CA GLU A 2 -10.82 12.28 -23.49
C GLU A 2 -11.21 11.73 -22.12
N LEU A 3 -12.44 11.26 -22.01
CA LEU A 3 -12.95 10.62 -20.81
C LEU A 3 -12.41 9.19 -20.82
N ASP A 4 -11.31 8.96 -20.10
CA ASP A 4 -10.79 7.62 -19.78
C ASP A 4 -11.84 6.87 -18.94
N ARG A 5 -12.77 6.20 -19.62
CA ARG A 5 -13.90 5.49 -19.01
C ARG A 5 -13.69 3.99 -18.92
N ASP A 6 -12.47 3.48 -19.17
CA ASP A 6 -12.28 2.03 -19.35
C ASP A 6 -11.00 1.40 -18.76
N ARG A 7 -10.29 2.06 -17.85
CA ARG A 7 -9.30 1.37 -17.01
C ARG A 7 -9.75 1.38 -15.56
N ALA A 8 -10.44 0.32 -15.14
CA ALA A 8 -10.45 -0.05 -13.74
C ALA A 8 -8.99 -0.12 -13.28
N ARG A 9 -8.55 0.86 -12.49
CA ARG A 9 -7.18 0.89 -11.97
C ARG A 9 -7.07 -0.29 -11.02
N PRO A 10 -6.11 -1.23 -11.21
CA PRO A 10 -5.94 -2.35 -10.31
C PRO A 10 -5.91 -1.87 -8.86
N ALA A 11 -6.67 -2.55 -8.01
CA ALA A 11 -6.79 -2.21 -6.61
C ALA A 11 -6.41 -3.43 -5.77
N ILE A 12 -5.64 -3.19 -4.72
CA ILE A 12 -5.23 -4.21 -3.76
C ILE A 12 -6.24 -4.17 -2.61
N GLU A 13 -6.83 -5.33 -2.34
CA GLU A 13 -7.76 -5.52 -1.22
C GLU A 13 -7.06 -6.29 -0.10
N PHE A 14 -7.16 -5.77 1.12
CA PHE A 14 -6.70 -6.45 2.32
C PHE A 14 -7.91 -7.03 3.07
N THR A 15 -7.79 -8.29 3.49
CA THR A 15 -8.73 -8.92 4.43
C THR A 15 -8.01 -9.19 5.75
N THR A 16 -8.54 -8.68 6.86
CA THR A 16 -7.98 -8.92 8.20
C THR A 16 -8.42 -10.29 8.74
N GLN A 17 -7.79 -10.74 9.82
CA GLN A 17 -8.21 -11.97 10.53
C GLN A 17 -9.64 -11.85 11.11
N THR A 18 -10.11 -10.63 11.39
CA THR A 18 -11.49 -10.32 11.82
C THR A 18 -12.47 -10.19 10.65
N LYS A 19 -12.01 -10.47 9.42
CA LYS A 19 -12.77 -10.40 8.16
C LYS A 19 -13.20 -8.99 7.75
N ASP A 20 -12.52 -7.97 8.25
CA ASP A 20 -12.66 -6.62 7.72
C ASP A 20 -11.98 -6.56 6.35
N VAL A 21 -12.65 -5.91 5.39
CA VAL A 21 -12.16 -5.73 4.03
C VAL A 21 -11.86 -4.25 3.82
N SER A 22 -10.66 -3.94 3.34
CA SER A 22 -10.21 -2.58 3.04
C SER A 22 -9.47 -2.54 1.69
N VAL A 23 -9.89 -1.63 0.82
CA VAL A 23 -9.23 -1.39 -0.47
C VAL A 23 -8.15 -0.30 -0.33
N LEU A 24 -6.92 -0.63 -0.71
CA LEU A 24 -5.80 0.31 -0.66
C LEU A 24 -5.99 1.48 -1.63
N GLY A 25 -5.91 2.69 -1.13
CA GLY A 25 -6.17 3.92 -1.90
C GLY A 25 -7.61 4.42 -1.81
N LEU A 26 -8.54 3.60 -1.32
CA LEU A 26 -9.94 3.99 -1.12
C LEU A 26 -10.34 3.98 0.36
N ASP A 27 -10.08 2.88 1.06
CA ASP A 27 -10.45 2.66 2.47
C ASP A 27 -9.26 2.80 3.42
N CYS A 28 -8.07 2.47 2.96
CA CYS A 28 -6.85 2.52 3.77
C CYS A 28 -5.64 3.03 2.98
N ASP A 29 -4.62 3.43 3.74
CA ASP A 29 -3.28 3.78 3.25
C ASP A 29 -2.26 2.81 3.83
N ILE A 30 -1.17 2.58 3.09
CA ILE A 30 -0.04 1.75 3.53
C ILE A 30 1.19 2.63 3.77
N TRP A 31 2.00 2.25 4.76
CA TRP A 31 3.33 2.82 4.98
C TRP A 31 4.25 1.83 5.69
N VAL A 32 5.55 2.07 5.58
CA VAL A 32 6.57 1.39 6.37
C VAL A 32 6.95 2.29 7.54
N SER A 33 7.14 1.70 8.72
CA SER A 33 7.61 2.39 9.91
C SER A 33 8.62 1.54 10.66
N PRO A 34 9.67 2.15 11.26
CA PRO A 34 10.60 1.41 12.11
C PRO A 34 9.88 0.87 13.35
N PHE A 35 10.26 -0.34 13.75
CA PHE A 35 9.89 -0.96 15.01
C PHE A 35 11.08 -1.79 15.50
N GLU A 36 11.69 -1.37 16.61
CA GLU A 36 12.96 -1.93 17.10
C GLU A 36 14.03 -1.90 15.99
N ASN A 37 14.56 -3.06 15.61
CA ASN A 37 15.60 -3.20 14.58
C ASN A 37 15.04 -3.66 13.22
N GLU A 38 13.72 -3.58 13.02
CA GLU A 38 13.05 -4.01 11.78
C GLU A 38 12.18 -2.89 11.20
N GLU A 39 12.10 -2.84 9.87
CA GLU A 39 11.07 -2.08 9.18
C GLU A 39 9.78 -2.90 9.08
N ARG A 40 8.65 -2.28 9.42
CA ARG A 40 7.36 -2.97 9.43
C ARG A 40 6.33 -2.24 8.57
N PRO A 41 5.67 -2.95 7.63
CA PRO A 41 4.56 -2.42 6.86
C PRO A 41 3.25 -2.41 7.67
N TYR A 42 2.50 -1.31 7.59
CA TYR A 42 1.20 -1.15 8.21
C TYR A 42 0.17 -0.63 7.21
N ILE A 43 -1.09 -0.99 7.41
CA ILE A 43 -2.23 -0.28 6.81
C ILE A 43 -3.00 0.50 7.87
N SER A 44 -3.60 1.62 7.47
CA SER A 44 -4.56 2.34 8.31
C SER A 44 -5.84 1.54 8.43
N MET A 45 -6.49 1.66 9.58
CA MET A 45 -7.78 1.08 9.88
C MET A 45 -8.69 2.18 10.44
N ARG A 46 -9.97 1.84 10.64
CA ARG A 46 -10.96 2.76 11.20
C ARG A 46 -10.53 3.25 12.59
N TYR A 47 -10.98 4.46 12.95
CA TYR A 47 -10.76 5.06 14.27
C TYR A 47 -9.28 5.24 14.64
N GLY A 48 -8.39 5.44 13.65
CA GLY A 48 -6.96 5.67 13.88
C GLY A 48 -6.18 4.41 14.26
N MET A 49 -6.80 3.24 14.21
CA MET A 49 -6.09 1.97 14.37
C MET A 49 -5.16 1.72 13.18
N LYS A 50 -4.16 0.87 13.38
CA LYS A 50 -3.28 0.35 12.32
C LYS A 50 -3.20 -1.16 12.41
N ALA A 51 -3.16 -1.83 11.26
CA ALA A 51 -2.91 -3.27 11.20
C ALA A 51 -1.50 -3.53 10.67
N LEU A 52 -0.75 -4.36 11.38
CA LEU A 52 0.53 -4.88 10.91
C LEU A 52 0.28 -5.90 9.80
N LEU A 53 0.94 -5.76 8.66
CA LEU A 53 0.87 -6.78 7.63
C LEU A 53 1.69 -8.01 8.06
N SER A 54 1.10 -9.20 7.90
CA SER A 54 1.85 -10.44 8.10
C SER A 54 2.99 -10.55 7.09
N ARG A 55 4.07 -11.26 7.44
CA ARG A 55 5.23 -11.46 6.54
C ARG A 55 4.80 -12.05 5.19
N ASN A 56 3.86 -12.99 5.17
CA ASN A 56 3.36 -13.60 3.93
C ASN A 56 2.70 -12.59 3.00
N VAL A 57 1.88 -11.67 3.56
CA VAL A 57 1.24 -10.61 2.77
C VAL A 57 2.27 -9.60 2.29
N PHE A 58 3.26 -9.26 3.13
CA PHE A 58 4.34 -8.36 2.72
C PHE A 58 5.16 -8.93 1.56
N TYR A 59 5.54 -10.21 1.60
CA TYR A 59 6.25 -10.83 0.48
C TYR A 59 5.40 -10.89 -0.79
N ALA A 60 4.08 -11.14 -0.67
CA ALA A 60 3.19 -11.05 -1.82
C ALA A 60 3.11 -9.64 -2.42
N LEU A 61 3.14 -8.60 -1.58
CA LEU A 61 3.24 -7.20 -2.05
C LEU A 61 4.58 -6.89 -2.69
N ALA A 62 5.68 -7.49 -2.20
CA ALA A 62 7.01 -7.28 -2.74
C ALA A 62 7.11 -7.68 -4.22
N GLU A 63 6.41 -8.74 -4.62
CA GLU A 63 6.31 -9.18 -6.02
C GLU A 63 5.56 -8.18 -6.93
N SER A 64 4.81 -7.24 -6.33
CA SER A 64 4.06 -6.19 -7.05
C SER A 64 4.75 -4.83 -7.00
N LEU A 65 5.97 -4.76 -6.49
CA LEU A 65 6.70 -3.50 -6.40
C LEU A 65 7.08 -2.99 -7.79
N VAL A 66 6.86 -1.70 -7.99
CA VAL A 66 7.22 -0.97 -9.20
C VAL A 66 7.92 0.33 -8.80
N GLN A 67 8.63 0.95 -9.75
CA GLN A 67 9.13 2.29 -9.57
C GLN A 67 7.95 3.27 -9.42
N VAL A 68 7.95 4.07 -8.37
CA VAL A 68 6.96 5.11 -8.12
C VAL A 68 7.64 6.43 -7.81
N GLU A 69 7.00 7.52 -8.22
CA GLU A 69 7.34 8.87 -7.81
C GLU A 69 6.16 9.41 -6.98
N THR A 70 6.48 9.98 -5.83
CA THR A 70 5.52 10.54 -4.88
C THR A 70 6.05 11.86 -4.34
N GLU A 71 5.22 12.63 -3.64
CA GLU A 71 5.66 13.85 -2.95
C GLU A 71 6.76 13.60 -1.89
N LYS A 72 6.91 12.35 -1.44
CA LYS A 72 7.94 11.94 -0.48
C LYS A 72 9.26 11.53 -1.13
N GLY A 73 9.32 11.48 -2.46
CA GLY A 73 10.47 11.04 -3.23
C GLY A 73 10.13 9.92 -4.21
N THR A 74 11.21 9.34 -4.75
CA THR A 74 11.18 8.29 -5.78
C THR A 74 11.79 7.01 -5.23
N GLY A 75 11.29 5.87 -5.69
CA GLY A 75 11.85 4.57 -5.39
C GLY A 75 10.86 3.44 -5.63
N MET A 76 11.01 2.34 -4.92
CA MET A 76 10.14 1.17 -5.06
C MET A 76 8.88 1.32 -4.20
N GLY A 77 7.75 0.99 -4.80
CA GLY A 77 6.45 1.13 -4.16
C GLY A 77 5.36 0.36 -4.87
N ILE A 78 4.12 0.60 -4.48
CA ILE A 78 2.94 -0.02 -5.10
C ILE A 78 1.97 1.03 -5.59
N ILE A 79 1.22 0.69 -6.64
CA ILE A 79 0.13 1.50 -7.17
C ILE A 79 -1.16 0.73 -6.95
N SER A 80 -2.11 1.34 -6.24
CA SER A 80 -3.42 0.76 -5.99
C SER A 80 -4.50 1.82 -6.11
N ALA A 81 -5.59 1.50 -6.81
CA ALA A 81 -6.69 2.44 -7.09
C ALA A 81 -6.21 3.77 -7.71
N GLY A 82 -5.05 3.74 -8.38
CA GLY A 82 -4.41 4.91 -8.97
C GLY A 82 -3.68 5.84 -7.99
N LYS A 83 -3.46 5.42 -6.75
CA LYS A 83 -2.60 6.10 -5.79
C LYS A 83 -1.27 5.35 -5.68
N SER A 84 -0.18 6.09 -5.73
CA SER A 84 1.19 5.58 -5.56
C SER A 84 1.62 5.65 -4.09
N TYR A 85 2.24 4.57 -3.61
CA TYR A 85 2.77 4.47 -2.26
C TYR A 85 4.26 4.12 -2.33
N LEU A 86 5.11 5.07 -1.95
CA LEU A 86 6.55 4.84 -1.79
C LEU A 86 6.80 3.98 -0.54
N LEU A 87 7.43 2.82 -0.70
CA LEU A 87 7.72 1.88 0.38
C LEU A 87 9.22 1.75 0.67
N MET A 88 10.06 1.94 -0.34
CA MET A 88 11.53 2.00 -0.22
C MET A 88 12.04 3.12 -1.11
N GLN A 89 12.76 4.06 -0.54
CA GLN A 89 13.32 5.20 -1.28
C GLN A 89 14.62 4.79 -1.97
N ASP A 90 14.87 5.30 -3.17
CA ASP A 90 16.18 5.15 -3.82
C ASP A 90 17.24 5.95 -3.03
N GLU A 91 18.47 5.43 -2.97
CA GLU A 91 19.62 6.10 -2.33
C GLU A 91 20.03 7.40 -3.04
#